data_AF-A0A2S7IV19-F1
#
_entry.id   AF-A0A2S7IV19-F1
#
_cell.length_a   1.000
_cell.length_b   1.000
_cell.length_c   1.000
_cell.angle_alpha   90.00
_cell.angle_beta   90.00
_cell.angle_gamma   90.00
#
_symmetry.space_group_name_H-M   'P 1'
#
loop_
_entity.id
_entity.type
_entity.pdbx_description
1 polymer ?
#
loop_
_entity_poly.entity_id
_entity_poly.type
_entity_poly.pdbx_seq_one_letter_code
_entity_poly.pdbx_strand_id
1 'polypeptide(L)' 'MMRSEDALLLNAISAQADRAELIMPKTLSLNPIAERLHDEFPHRSTAEIETQCRVVWQDRYLFWN' A
#
# COMPACT_ATOMS: atom_id res chain seq x y z
N MET A 1 -18.38 12.61 2.83
CA MET A 1 -18.32 11.15 3.06
C MET A 1 -16.89 10.60 2.92
N MET A 2 -15.86 11.29 3.45
CA MET A 2 -14.45 11.03 3.12
C MET A 2 -13.75 9.99 4.04
N ARG A 3 -14.35 9.66 5.19
CA ARG A 3 -13.73 8.76 6.18
C ARG A 3 -13.77 7.28 5.80
N SER A 4 -14.77 6.88 5.01
CA SER A 4 -14.93 5.48 4.61
C SER A 4 -13.92 5.09 3.53
N GLU A 5 -13.63 5.99 2.60
CA GLU A 5 -12.67 5.76 1.51
C GLU A 5 -11.24 5.65 2.03
N ASP A 6 -10.85 6.50 2.99
CA ASP A 6 -9.54 6.42 3.63
C ASP A 6 -9.34 5.11 4.39
N ALA A 7 -10.39 4.66 5.09
CA ALA A 7 -10.38 3.37 5.77
C ALA A 7 -10.30 2.18 4.79
N LEU A 8 -10.95 2.29 3.63
CA LEU A 8 -10.86 1.28 2.56
C LEU A 8 -9.47 1.24 1.94
N LEU A 9 -8.87 2.40 1.67
CA LEU A 9 -7.50 2.49 1.16
C LEU A 9 -6.50 1.89 2.15
N LEU A 10 -6.58 2.28 3.43
CA LEU A 10 -5.71 1.75 4.48
C LEU A 10 -5.89 0.23 4.65
N ASN A 11 -7.11 -0.28 4.52
CA ASN A 11 -7.40 -1.70 4.59
C ASN A 11 -6.77 -2.46 3.41
N ALA A 12 -6.89 -1.93 2.18
CA ALA A 12 -6.28 -2.51 0.99
C ALA A 12 -4.74 -2.51 1.07
N ILE A 13 -4.14 -1.39 1.48
CA ILE A 13 -2.70 -1.28 1.75
C ILE A 13 -2.25 -2.31 2.80
N SER A 14 -2.99 -2.42 3.91
CA SER A 14 -2.70 -3.38 4.98
C SER A 14 -2.79 -4.83 4.52
N ALA A 15 -3.81 -5.18 3.73
CA ALA A 15 -3.97 -6.54 3.19
C ALA A 15 -2.82 -6.90 2.24
N GLN A 16 -2.34 -5.93 1.48
CA GLN A 16 -1.21 -6.11 0.58
C GLN A 16 0.12 -6.24 1.34
N ALA A 17 0.28 -5.48 2.44
CA ALA A 17 1.40 -5.62 3.37
C ALA A 17 1.40 -6.98 4.06
N ASP A 18 0.24 -7.45 4.48
CA ASP A 18 0.05 -8.77 5.12
C ASP A 18 0.45 -9.91 4.18
N ARG A 19 0.03 -9.83 2.92
CA ARG A 19 0.49 -10.76 1.88
C ARG A 19 2.00 -10.66 1.67
N ALA A 20 2.57 -9.46 1.61
CA ALA A 20 4.01 -9.29 1.47
C ALA A 20 4.78 -9.91 2.65
N GLU A 21 4.27 -9.76 3.87
CA GLU A 21 4.84 -10.37 5.08
C GLU A 21 4.81 -11.90 5.00
N LEU A 22 3.69 -12.48 4.58
CA LEU A 22 3.53 -13.94 4.41
C LEU A 22 4.43 -14.52 3.32
N ILE A 23 4.64 -13.78 2.22
CA ILE A 23 5.41 -14.27 1.08
C ILE A 23 6.92 -14.01 1.28
N MET A 24 7.31 -13.14 2.23
CA MET A 24 8.69 -12.63 2.45
C MET A 24 9.50 -12.41 1.15
N PRO A 25 8.97 -11.69 0.13
CA PRO A 25 9.76 -11.40 -1.05
C PRO A 25 10.85 -10.40 -0.66
N LYS A 26 12.12 -10.81 -0.77
CA LYS A 26 13.30 -9.98 -0.46
C LYS A 26 13.39 -8.70 -1.31
N THR A 27 12.58 -8.58 -2.36
CA THR A 27 12.57 -7.49 -3.32
C THR A 27 11.12 -7.21 -3.76
N LEU A 28 10.31 -6.66 -2.88
CA LEU A 28 8.99 -6.13 -3.27
C LEU A 28 9.14 -4.65 -3.61
N SER A 29 8.72 -4.25 -4.81
CA SER A 29 8.64 -2.82 -5.17
C SER A 29 7.26 -2.28 -4.87
N LEU A 30 7.20 -1.12 -4.21
CA LEU A 30 5.93 -0.46 -3.83
C LEU A 30 5.23 0.20 -5.02
N ASN A 31 5.98 0.54 -6.07
CA ASN A 31 5.48 1.22 -7.27
C ASN A 31 4.31 0.44 -7.96
N PRO A 32 4.44 -0.86 -8.29
CA PRO A 32 3.33 -1.62 -8.88
C PRO A 32 2.13 -1.79 -7.92
N ILE A 33 2.35 -1.72 -6.61
CA ILE A 33 1.27 -1.77 -5.61
C ILE A 33 0.52 -0.43 -5.60
N ALA A 34 1.24 0.68 -5.64
CA ALA A 34 0.68 2.01 -5.69
C ALA A 34 -0.08 2.26 -7.01
N GLU A 35 0.45 1.82 -8.16
CA GLU A 35 -0.26 1.92 -9.45
C GLU A 35 -1.56 1.12 -9.46
N ARG A 36 -1.53 -0.11 -8.92
CA ARG A 36 -2.72 -0.95 -8.83
C ARG A 36 -3.79 -0.36 -7.89
N LEU A 37 -3.36 0.18 -6.75
CA LEU A 37 -4.24 0.89 -5.83
C LEU A 37 -4.75 2.21 -6.44
N HIS A 38 -3.98 2.89 -7.30
CA HIS A 38 -4.44 4.08 -8.00
C HIS A 38 -5.57 3.76 -9.00
N ASP A 39 -5.52 2.60 -9.66
CA ASP A 39 -6.60 2.13 -10.53
C ASP A 39 -7.92 1.94 -9.75
N GLU A 40 -7.83 1.43 -8.52
CA GLU A 40 -8.97 1.27 -7.61
C GLU A 40 -9.39 2.61 -6.95
N PHE A 41 -8.45 3.52 -6.73
CA PHE A 41 -8.63 4.83 -6.08
C PHE A 41 -8.10 5.97 -6.99
N PRO A 42 -8.73 6.25 -8.14
CA PRO A 42 -8.21 7.23 -9.12
C PRO A 42 -8.24 8.68 -8.61
N HIS A 43 -8.96 8.92 -7.52
CA HIS A 43 -9.03 10.21 -6.82
C HIS A 43 -7.81 10.48 -5.92
N ARG A 44 -6.98 9.47 -5.64
CA ARG A 44 -5.73 9.59 -4.87
C ARG A 44 -4.54 9.50 -5.81
N SER A 45 -3.58 10.41 -5.70
CA SER A 45 -2.35 10.35 -6.50
C SER A 45 -1.52 9.13 -6.15
N THR A 46 -0.92 8.49 -7.15
CA THR A 46 -0.03 7.34 -6.97
C THR A 46 1.09 7.61 -5.96
N ALA A 47 1.63 8.83 -5.92
CA ALA A 47 2.64 9.26 -4.96
C ALA A 47 2.14 9.31 -3.50
N GLU A 48 0.88 9.69 -3.28
CA GLU A 48 0.27 9.65 -1.94
C GLU A 48 0.08 8.21 -1.48
N ILE A 49 -0.41 7.34 -2.38
CA ILE A 49 -0.60 5.93 -2.10
C ILE A 49 0.74 5.25 -1.80
N GLU A 50 1.79 5.54 -2.58
CA GLU A 50 3.13 5.03 -2.32
C GLU A 50 3.64 5.46 -0.94
N THR A 51 3.41 6.73 -0.57
CA THR A 51 3.81 7.26 0.75
C THR A 51 3.10 6.50 1.88
N GLN A 52 1.79 6.27 1.76
CA GLN A 52 1.04 5.47 2.75
C GLN A 52 1.50 4.01 2.81
N CYS A 53 1.75 3.39 1.65
CA CYS A 53 2.35 2.06 1.58
C CYS A 53 3.70 2.02 2.31
N ARG A 54 4.58 3.00 2.11
CA ARG A 54 5.87 3.06 2.83
C ARG A 54 5.68 3.13 4.34
N VAL A 55 4.73 3.94 4.83
CA VAL A 55 4.44 4.05 6.27
C VAL A 55 3.99 2.69 6.84
N VAL A 56 3.05 2.01 6.18
CA VAL A 56 2.55 0.69 6.64
C VAL A 56 3.63 -0.39 6.56
N TRP A 57 4.47 -0.38 5.53
CA TRP A 57 5.58 -1.33 5.39
C TRP A 57 6.68 -1.08 6.44
N GLN A 58 7.00 0.18 6.75
CA GLN A 58 7.94 0.52 7.81
C GLN A 58 7.46 0.05 9.19
N ASP A 59 6.18 0.28 9.50
CA ASP A 59 5.57 -0.16 10.75
C ASP A 59 5.65 -1.68 10.94
N ARG A 60 5.54 -2.42 9.83
CA ARG A 60 5.64 -3.89 9.79
C ARG A 60 7.06 -4.44 9.55
N TYR A 61 8.08 -3.59 9.56
CA TYR A 61 9.48 -3.98 9.28
C TYR A 61 9.66 -4.74 7.95
N LEU A 62 8.83 -4.44 6.96
CA LEU A 62 8.91 -5.02 5.63
C LEU A 62 9.92 -4.22 4.79
N PHE A 63 10.88 -4.90 4.18
CA PHE A 63 11.88 -4.28 3.32
C PHE A 63 11.40 -4.24 1.87
N TRP A 64 11.47 -3.06 1.25
CA TRP A 64 11.16 -2.85 -0.17
C TRP A 64 12.41 -2.38 -0.93
N ASN A 65 12.45 -2.64 -2.25
CA ASN A 65 13.53 -2.21 -3.15
C ASN A 65 12.99 -1.35 -4.28
#